data_AF-A0A356TMC1-F1
#
_entry.id   AF-A0A356TMC1-F1
#
_cell.length_a   1.000
_cell.length_b   1.000
_cell.length_c   1.000
_cell.angle_alpha   90.00
_cell.angle_beta   90.00
_cell.angle_gamma   90.00
#
_symmetry.space_group_name_H-M   'P 1'
#
loop_
_entity.id
_entity.type
_entity.pdbx_description
1 polymer ?
#
loop_
_entity_poly.entity_id
_entity_poly.type
_entity_poly.pdbx_seq_one_letter_code
_entity_poly.pdbx_strand_id
1 'polypeptide(L)'
;MLSVLREALRDAGGELIDAPLEAWRDSGTDDAFERFVKSHAADADASLYVSSVTGPVFARAQRLIQTLEGTRVRHLHVPGVSLRMLGGSLRADPTLIERINERLAEHLETGKVLHVKSPKGTDLEVELRHSYPIVRYCGVPEPGSWDSVPTGAVSFHSPAVSGTFVADRIVSGTHVERPNASLFRRPLTLTISGGRLRDHQSDDEELVRELRDHLASDADADYVGFVSMSTNYLTRNELKVFANDALLPGLRLMLGYSDPHKTKAPRSASVWATFHGRKHTVSVDGRVIVRDGRIDAQWTQGILPF
;
A
#
# COMPACT_ATOMS: atom_id res chain seq x y z
N MET A 1 -19.47 -13.34 -8.43
CA MET A 1 -18.33 -12.40 -8.52
C MET A 1 -17.39 -12.81 -9.65
N LEU A 2 -16.76 -13.99 -9.61
CA LEU A 2 -15.91 -14.47 -10.72
C LEU A 2 -16.66 -14.50 -12.07
N SER A 3 -17.93 -14.92 -12.09
CA SER A 3 -18.77 -14.88 -13.30
C SER A 3 -18.86 -13.48 -13.91
N VAL A 4 -19.13 -12.46 -13.10
CA VAL A 4 -19.25 -11.05 -13.51
C VAL A 4 -17.91 -10.52 -14.04
N LEU A 5 -16.80 -10.88 -13.38
CA LEU A 5 -15.47 -10.48 -13.85
C LEU A 5 -15.12 -11.12 -15.19
N ARG A 6 -15.42 -12.41 -15.37
CA ARG A 6 -15.22 -13.11 -16.64
C ARG A 6 -16.06 -12.50 -17.76
N GLU A 7 -17.30 -12.14 -17.47
CA GLU A 7 -18.19 -11.44 -18.41
C GLU A 7 -17.60 -10.09 -18.80
N ALA A 8 -17.23 -9.25 -17.83
CA ALA A 8 -16.62 -7.95 -18.09
C ALA A 8 -15.31 -8.04 -18.92
N LEU A 9 -14.48 -9.05 -18.68
CA LEU A 9 -13.24 -9.26 -19.46
C LEU A 9 -13.54 -9.70 -20.90
N ARG A 10 -14.57 -10.53 -21.11
CA ARG A 10 -15.02 -10.92 -22.45
C ARG A 10 -15.64 -9.76 -23.21
N ASP A 11 -16.44 -8.93 -22.53
CA ASP A 11 -17.03 -7.72 -23.10
C ASP A 11 -15.96 -6.70 -23.52
N ALA A 12 -14.83 -6.67 -22.81
CA ALA A 12 -13.65 -5.90 -23.18
C ALA A 12 -12.84 -6.53 -24.34
N GLY A 13 -13.27 -7.67 -24.88
CA GLY A 13 -12.62 -8.38 -25.99
C GLY A 13 -11.47 -9.29 -25.58
N GLY A 14 -11.29 -9.57 -24.29
CA GLY A 14 -10.23 -10.44 -23.79
C GLY A 14 -10.52 -11.92 -23.98
N GLU A 15 -9.52 -12.68 -24.43
CA GLU A 15 -9.51 -14.14 -24.32
C GLU A 15 -9.12 -14.54 -22.89
N LEU A 16 -9.85 -15.51 -22.32
CA LEU A 16 -9.67 -15.91 -20.93
C LEU A 16 -8.94 -17.24 -20.81
N ILE A 17 -7.81 -17.20 -20.12
CA ILE A 17 -7.07 -18.39 -19.68
C ILE A 17 -7.34 -18.56 -18.19
N ASP A 18 -8.04 -19.64 -17.82
CA ASP A 18 -8.32 -19.94 -16.42
C ASP A 18 -7.10 -20.60 -15.74
N ALA A 19 -6.63 -20.01 -14.64
CA ALA A 19 -5.57 -20.54 -13.81
C ALA A 19 -6.06 -20.75 -12.36
N PRO A 20 -6.56 -21.95 -12.00
CA PRO A 20 -7.14 -22.21 -10.67
C PRO A 20 -6.04 -22.30 -9.60
N LEU A 21 -5.78 -21.19 -8.91
CA LEU A 21 -4.75 -21.09 -7.88
C LEU A 21 -5.10 -21.83 -6.59
N GLU A 22 -6.38 -22.20 -6.39
CA GLU A 22 -6.85 -22.91 -5.21
C GLU A 22 -6.16 -24.27 -5.03
N ALA A 23 -5.85 -24.96 -6.13
CA ALA A 23 -5.12 -26.23 -6.10
C ALA A 23 -3.70 -26.08 -5.55
N TRP A 24 -3.11 -24.89 -5.69
CA TRP A 24 -1.75 -24.57 -5.29
C TRP A 24 -1.64 -24.03 -3.87
N ARG A 25 -2.76 -23.97 -3.14
CA ARG A 25 -2.80 -23.42 -1.79
C ARG A 25 -1.84 -24.20 -0.88
N ASP A 26 -2.19 -25.43 -0.56
CA ASP A 26 -1.43 -26.20 0.45
C ASP A 26 -0.54 -27.28 -0.21
N SER A 27 -0.30 -27.17 -1.52
CA SER A 27 0.34 -28.21 -2.31
C SER A 27 1.42 -27.67 -3.26
N GLY A 28 2.24 -28.60 -3.77
CA GLY A 28 3.31 -28.31 -4.74
C GLY A 28 4.56 -27.68 -4.14
N THR A 29 5.68 -27.80 -4.86
CA THR A 29 6.91 -27.06 -4.54
C THR A 29 6.84 -25.65 -5.12
N ASP A 30 7.66 -24.73 -4.61
CA ASP A 30 7.81 -23.38 -5.19
C ASP A 30 8.16 -23.45 -6.67
N ASP A 31 9.13 -24.28 -7.05
CA ASP A 31 9.51 -24.48 -8.46
C ASP A 31 8.35 -24.98 -9.33
N ALA A 32 7.50 -25.86 -8.81
CA ALA A 32 6.35 -26.36 -9.54
C ALA A 32 5.31 -25.27 -9.75
N PHE A 33 5.07 -24.45 -8.72
CA PHE A 33 4.18 -23.30 -8.80
C PHE A 33 4.69 -22.25 -9.78
N GLU A 34 5.98 -21.93 -9.74
CA GLU A 34 6.57 -20.96 -10.67
C GLU A 34 6.47 -21.45 -12.13
N ARG A 35 6.72 -22.74 -12.40
CA ARG A 35 6.53 -23.31 -13.74
C ARG A 35 5.09 -23.22 -14.20
N PHE A 36 4.13 -23.51 -13.32
CA PHE A 36 2.71 -23.38 -13.62
C PHE A 36 2.33 -21.93 -13.95
N VAL A 37 2.75 -20.95 -13.15
CA VAL A 37 2.48 -19.53 -13.42
C VAL A 37 3.12 -19.11 -14.74
N LYS A 38 4.39 -19.45 -14.97
CA LYS A 38 5.12 -19.10 -16.20
C LYS A 38 4.48 -19.72 -17.45
N SER A 39 3.94 -20.94 -17.37
CA SER A 39 3.28 -21.57 -18.53
C SER A 39 1.98 -20.86 -18.91
N HIS A 40 1.22 -20.34 -17.94
CA HIS A 40 -0.01 -19.58 -18.21
C HIS A 40 0.29 -18.13 -18.61
N ALA A 41 1.41 -17.57 -18.14
CA ALA A 41 1.87 -16.23 -18.47
C ALA A 41 2.49 -16.13 -19.88
N ALA A 42 2.93 -17.23 -20.47
CA ALA A 42 3.68 -17.23 -21.74
C ALA A 42 2.92 -16.57 -22.90
N ASP A 43 1.61 -16.81 -22.97
CA ASP A 43 0.73 -16.32 -24.03
C ASP A 43 -0.24 -15.21 -23.54
N ALA A 44 -0.02 -14.67 -22.33
CA ALA A 44 -0.91 -13.68 -21.73
C ALA A 44 -0.33 -12.25 -21.81
N ASP A 45 -1.17 -11.27 -22.17
CA ASP A 45 -0.80 -9.85 -22.11
C ASP A 45 -0.94 -9.26 -20.69
N ALA A 46 -1.87 -9.82 -19.92
CA ALA A 46 -2.23 -9.37 -18.58
C ALA A 46 -2.71 -10.54 -17.72
N SER A 47 -2.65 -10.37 -16.40
CA SER A 47 -3.17 -11.31 -15.43
C SER A 47 -3.91 -10.58 -14.30
N LEU A 48 -4.96 -11.22 -13.79
CA LEU A 48 -5.78 -10.69 -12.71
C LEU A 48 -5.88 -11.74 -11.61
N TYR A 49 -5.33 -11.44 -10.43
CA TYR A 49 -5.53 -12.24 -9.23
C TYR A 49 -6.68 -11.66 -8.41
N VAL A 50 -7.65 -12.50 -8.01
CA VAL A 50 -8.76 -12.07 -7.17
C VAL A 50 -8.93 -13.04 -6.01
N SER A 51 -8.95 -12.51 -4.79
CA SER A 51 -9.22 -13.29 -3.59
C SER A 51 -10.17 -12.55 -2.67
N SER A 52 -11.16 -13.26 -2.12
CA SER A 52 -12.04 -12.74 -1.07
C SER A 52 -11.48 -12.96 0.34
N VAL A 53 -10.31 -13.61 0.47
CA VAL A 53 -9.68 -13.87 1.77
C VAL A 53 -9.04 -12.58 2.27
N THR A 54 -9.40 -12.18 3.48
CA THR A 54 -8.99 -10.91 4.10
C THR A 54 -7.81 -11.03 5.08
N GLY A 55 -7.16 -12.20 5.14
CA GLY A 55 -5.97 -12.46 5.97
C GLY A 55 -4.64 -12.09 5.28
N PRO A 56 -3.49 -12.32 5.93
CA PRO A 56 -2.18 -12.02 5.36
C PRO A 56 -2.04 -12.63 3.96
N VAL A 57 -1.40 -11.86 3.07
CA VAL A 57 -1.15 -12.25 1.68
C VAL A 57 -0.62 -13.66 1.68
N PHE A 58 -1.40 -14.55 1.10
CA PHE A 58 -1.08 -15.95 0.99
C PHE A 58 0.35 -16.12 0.44
N ALA A 59 1.18 -17.00 1.00
CA ALA A 59 2.57 -17.16 0.54
C ALA A 59 2.66 -17.34 -1.00
N ARG A 60 1.68 -18.03 -1.60
CA ARG A 60 1.59 -18.13 -3.07
C ARG A 60 1.15 -16.84 -3.77
N ALA A 61 0.36 -15.98 -3.14
CA ALA A 61 -0.03 -14.70 -3.72
C ALA A 61 1.19 -13.76 -3.84
N GLN A 62 2.07 -13.73 -2.84
CA GLN A 62 3.35 -13.02 -2.96
C GLN A 62 4.27 -13.66 -4.00
N ARG A 63 4.39 -15.00 -3.99
CA ARG A 63 5.17 -15.74 -5.00
C ARG A 63 4.65 -15.50 -6.42
N LEU A 64 3.32 -15.39 -6.60
CA LEU A 64 2.69 -15.10 -7.88
C LEU A 64 3.19 -13.76 -8.44
N ILE A 65 3.17 -12.71 -7.61
CA ILE A 65 3.70 -11.39 -7.97
C ILE A 65 5.16 -11.51 -8.41
N GLN A 66 6.02 -12.09 -7.55
CA GLN A 66 7.45 -12.25 -7.83
C GLN A 66 7.72 -13.03 -9.12
N THR A 67 6.91 -14.06 -9.39
CA THR A 67 7.04 -14.87 -10.60
C THR A 67 6.66 -14.06 -11.84
N LEU A 68 5.61 -13.25 -11.76
CA LEU A 68 5.10 -12.45 -12.88
C LEU A 68 5.94 -11.21 -13.17
N GLU A 69 6.58 -10.60 -12.16
CA GLU A 69 7.56 -9.52 -12.35
C GLU A 69 8.75 -9.96 -13.22
N GLY A 70 9.05 -11.26 -13.27
CA GLY A 70 10.03 -11.85 -14.18
C GLY A 70 9.54 -12.09 -15.61
N THR A 71 8.33 -11.67 -15.96
CA THR A 71 7.70 -11.88 -17.28
C THR A 71 7.36 -10.55 -17.95
N ARG A 72 6.66 -10.58 -19.10
CA ARG A 72 6.15 -9.36 -19.76
C ARG A 72 4.71 -9.03 -19.37
N VAL A 73 4.09 -9.87 -18.54
CA VAL A 73 2.68 -9.75 -18.15
C VAL A 73 2.44 -8.51 -17.31
N ARG A 74 1.34 -7.81 -17.57
CA ARG A 74 0.80 -6.77 -16.67
C ARG A 74 -0.03 -7.44 -15.57
N HIS A 75 0.32 -7.29 -14.30
CA HIS A 75 -0.39 -7.98 -13.22
C HIS A 75 -1.22 -7.06 -12.33
N LEU A 76 -2.52 -7.35 -12.20
CA LEU A 76 -3.38 -6.73 -11.20
C LEU A 76 -3.64 -7.70 -10.05
N HIS A 77 -3.33 -7.24 -8.84
CA HIS A 77 -3.50 -8.01 -7.62
C HIS A 77 -4.70 -7.48 -6.82
N VAL A 78 -5.74 -8.29 -6.61
CA VAL A 78 -6.98 -7.87 -5.92
C VAL A 78 -7.21 -8.70 -4.64
N PRO A 79 -6.50 -8.38 -3.54
CA PRO A 79 -6.63 -9.12 -2.28
C PRO A 79 -7.85 -8.65 -1.46
N GLY A 80 -8.53 -9.58 -0.79
CA GLY A 80 -9.62 -9.30 0.13
C GLY A 80 -10.85 -8.63 -0.49
N VAL A 81 -11.14 -8.87 -1.77
CA VAL A 81 -12.24 -8.21 -2.47
C VAL A 81 -13.59 -8.41 -1.75
N SER A 82 -14.36 -7.33 -1.66
CA SER A 82 -15.70 -7.33 -1.09
C SER A 82 -16.67 -6.54 -1.96
N LEU A 83 -17.98 -6.80 -1.83
CA LEU A 83 -19.02 -6.03 -2.54
C LEU A 83 -18.93 -4.52 -2.23
N ARG A 84 -18.53 -4.15 -1.01
CA ARG A 84 -18.35 -2.75 -0.62
C ARG A 84 -17.17 -2.10 -1.33
N MET A 85 -16.08 -2.85 -1.55
CA MET A 85 -14.95 -2.36 -2.36
C MET A 85 -15.35 -2.19 -3.81
N LEU A 86 -16.07 -3.16 -4.40
CA LEU A 86 -16.57 -3.09 -5.77
C LEU A 86 -17.47 -1.85 -5.99
N GLY A 87 -18.33 -1.52 -5.03
CA GLY A 87 -19.17 -0.31 -5.08
C GLY A 87 -18.44 0.99 -4.69
N GLY A 88 -17.18 0.91 -4.26
CA GLY A 88 -16.43 2.01 -3.67
C GLY A 88 -15.05 2.18 -4.30
N SER A 89 -14.01 1.83 -3.55
CA SER A 89 -12.61 2.09 -3.91
C SER A 89 -12.15 1.42 -5.22
N LEU A 90 -12.71 0.27 -5.59
CA LEU A 90 -12.39 -0.42 -6.85
C LEU A 90 -13.06 0.21 -8.09
N ARG A 91 -14.07 1.08 -7.90
CA ARG A 91 -14.74 1.81 -9.01
C ARG A 91 -13.97 3.07 -9.42
N ALA A 92 -12.93 3.45 -8.68
CA ALA A 92 -12.20 4.68 -8.96
C ALA A 92 -11.53 4.57 -10.33
N ASP A 93 -11.77 5.57 -11.19
CA ASP A 93 -11.22 5.59 -12.54
C ASP A 93 -9.70 5.75 -12.47
N PRO A 94 -8.91 4.82 -13.05
CA PRO A 94 -7.45 4.89 -13.07
C PRO A 94 -6.92 6.20 -13.65
N THR A 95 -7.57 6.76 -14.67
CA THR A 95 -7.17 8.03 -15.30
C THR A 95 -7.39 9.21 -14.36
N LEU A 96 -8.46 9.19 -13.56
CA LEU A 96 -8.72 10.23 -12.57
C LEU A 96 -7.79 10.11 -11.37
N ILE A 97 -7.48 8.88 -10.93
CA ILE A 97 -6.43 8.64 -9.92
C ILE A 97 -5.09 9.20 -10.40
N GLU A 98 -4.71 8.91 -11.65
CA GLU A 98 -3.43 9.35 -12.20
C GLU A 98 -3.33 10.87 -12.26
N ARG A 99 -4.41 11.58 -12.63
CA ARG A 99 -4.45 13.05 -12.57
C ARG A 99 -4.23 13.60 -11.16
N ILE A 100 -4.72 12.92 -10.12
CA ILE A 100 -4.45 13.33 -8.72
C ILE A 100 -3.00 13.03 -8.36
N ASN A 101 -2.51 11.85 -8.73
CA ASN A 101 -1.14 11.42 -8.48
C ASN A 101 -0.13 12.37 -9.11
N GLU A 102 -0.32 12.74 -10.38
CA GLU A 102 0.55 13.64 -11.13
C GLU A 102 0.64 15.01 -10.45
N ARG A 103 -0.49 15.65 -10.16
CA ARG A 103 -0.53 16.94 -9.43
C ARG A 103 0.21 16.87 -8.10
N LEU A 104 -0.03 15.80 -7.35
CA LEU A 104 0.61 15.64 -6.04
C LEU A 104 2.11 15.34 -6.17
N ALA A 105 2.52 14.56 -7.16
CA ALA A 105 3.92 14.28 -7.45
C ALA A 105 4.68 15.56 -7.83
N GLU A 106 4.16 16.38 -8.73
CA GLU A 106 4.75 17.68 -9.09
C GLU A 106 4.99 18.58 -7.85
N HIS A 107 4.05 18.55 -6.91
CA HIS A 107 4.19 19.31 -5.67
C HIS A 107 5.23 18.70 -4.72
N LEU A 108 5.27 17.37 -4.58
CA LEU A 108 6.24 16.67 -3.75
C LEU A 108 7.67 16.79 -4.29
N GLU A 109 7.84 16.80 -5.61
CA GLU A 109 9.15 16.93 -6.27
C GLU A 109 9.80 18.30 -6.03
N THR A 110 9.00 19.34 -5.84
CA THR A 110 9.47 20.70 -5.56
C THR A 110 9.45 21.07 -4.09
N GLY A 111 8.76 20.28 -3.26
CA GLY A 111 8.66 20.47 -1.82
C GLY A 111 9.95 20.10 -1.08
N LYS A 112 10.11 20.65 0.14
CA LYS A 112 11.27 20.37 0.99
C LYS A 112 10.90 19.55 2.22
N VAL A 113 9.81 19.90 2.87
CA VAL A 113 9.41 19.28 4.13
C VAL A 113 7.92 18.98 4.14
N LEU A 114 7.60 17.71 4.41
CA LEU A 114 6.25 17.25 4.67
C LEU A 114 6.05 17.12 6.18
N HIS A 115 4.96 17.72 6.68
CA HIS A 115 4.52 17.57 8.06
C HIS A 115 3.23 16.76 8.13
N VAL A 116 3.16 15.85 9.12
CA VAL A 116 1.95 15.09 9.44
C VAL A 116 1.56 15.37 10.87
N LYS A 117 0.31 15.77 11.09
CA LYS A 117 -0.27 15.93 12.44
C LYS A 117 -1.55 15.14 12.61
N SER A 118 -1.85 14.70 13.84
CA SER A 118 -3.13 14.09 14.16
C SER A 118 -3.62 14.48 15.56
N PRO A 119 -4.94 14.47 15.82
CA PRO A 119 -5.47 14.68 17.17
C PRO A 119 -5.02 13.62 18.19
N LYS A 120 -4.52 12.46 17.72
CA LYS A 120 -4.04 11.37 18.57
C LYS A 120 -2.56 11.53 18.95
N GLY A 121 -1.88 12.57 18.47
CA GLY A 121 -0.50 12.88 18.84
C GLY A 121 0.55 12.55 17.79
N THR A 122 0.14 12.21 16.55
CA THR A 122 1.10 12.21 15.42
C THR A 122 1.61 13.64 15.25
N ASP A 123 2.93 13.82 15.22
CA ASP A 123 3.64 15.02 14.79
C ASP A 123 4.97 14.56 14.18
N LEU A 124 4.97 14.45 12.86
CA LEU A 124 6.07 13.87 12.09
C LEU A 124 6.56 14.85 11.04
N GLU A 125 7.88 14.99 10.93
CA GLU A 125 8.56 15.70 9.86
C GLU A 125 9.22 14.68 8.91
N VAL A 126 9.01 14.86 7.61
CA VAL A 126 9.52 14.00 6.54
C VAL A 126 10.22 14.88 5.53
N GLU A 127 11.52 14.70 5.36
CA GLU A 127 12.30 15.42 4.36
C GLU A 127 11.97 14.91 2.95
N LEU A 128 11.77 15.83 2.02
CA LEU A 128 11.63 15.55 0.60
C LEU A 128 12.97 15.81 -0.10
N ARG A 129 13.44 14.84 -0.88
CA ARG A 129 14.64 15.00 -1.72
C ARG A 129 14.37 14.58 -3.15
N HIS A 130 14.62 15.50 -4.07
CA HIS A 130 14.49 15.30 -5.51
C HIS A 130 15.37 14.16 -6.08
N SER A 131 16.37 13.68 -5.33
CA SER A 131 17.20 12.54 -5.73
C SER A 131 16.44 11.22 -5.68
N TYR A 132 15.37 11.13 -4.89
CA TYR A 132 14.51 9.96 -4.80
C TYR A 132 13.23 10.19 -5.62
N PRO A 133 12.84 9.26 -6.49
CA PRO A 133 11.65 9.40 -7.32
C PRO A 133 10.36 9.33 -6.50
N ILE A 134 9.33 10.05 -6.97
CA ILE A 134 7.95 9.86 -6.52
C ILE A 134 7.32 8.74 -7.35
N VAL A 135 6.97 7.64 -6.68
CA VAL A 135 6.33 6.47 -7.30
C VAL A 135 4.81 6.68 -7.28
N ARG A 136 4.17 6.59 -8.44
CA ARG A 136 2.72 6.74 -8.59
C ARG A 136 2.07 5.38 -8.81
N TYR A 137 0.95 5.13 -8.12
CA TYR A 137 0.15 3.91 -8.24
C TYR A 137 -1.26 4.30 -8.67
N CYS A 138 -1.67 3.85 -9.85
CA CYS A 138 -2.96 4.18 -10.47
C CYS A 138 -3.76 2.97 -10.98
N GLY A 139 -3.25 1.74 -10.81
CA GLY A 139 -3.93 0.52 -11.22
C GLY A 139 -3.77 0.19 -12.70
N VAL A 140 -2.78 0.78 -13.37
CA VAL A 140 -2.44 0.49 -14.76
C VAL A 140 -0.97 0.09 -14.84
N PRO A 141 -0.62 -1.18 -14.53
CA PRO A 141 0.76 -1.63 -14.59
C PRO A 141 1.30 -1.66 -16.03
N GLU A 142 2.57 -1.27 -16.17
CA GLU A 142 3.36 -1.44 -17.38
C GLU A 142 3.68 -2.93 -17.62
N PRO A 143 4.04 -3.35 -18.87
CA PRO A 143 4.52 -4.70 -19.14
C PRO A 143 5.63 -5.14 -18.18
N GLY A 144 5.46 -6.31 -17.55
CA GLY A 144 6.42 -6.86 -16.58
C GLY A 144 6.37 -6.21 -15.19
N SER A 145 5.31 -5.45 -14.91
CA SER A 145 5.08 -4.85 -13.59
C SER A 145 3.71 -5.24 -13.04
N TRP A 146 3.49 -4.88 -11.78
CA TRP A 146 2.23 -5.12 -11.10
C TRP A 146 1.75 -3.90 -10.32
N ASP A 147 0.45 -3.89 -10.07
CA ASP A 147 -0.18 -2.99 -9.11
C ASP A 147 -1.26 -3.74 -8.31
N SER A 148 -1.52 -3.26 -7.10
CA SER A 148 -2.61 -3.75 -6.26
C SER A 148 -3.85 -2.91 -6.51
N VAL A 149 -5.01 -3.55 -6.66
CA VAL A 149 -6.30 -2.84 -6.68
C VAL A 149 -7.19 -3.26 -5.49
N PRO A 150 -7.86 -2.32 -4.80
CA PRO A 150 -7.93 -0.89 -5.09
C PRO A 150 -6.56 -0.23 -4.97
N THR A 151 -6.36 0.79 -5.80
CA THR A 151 -5.10 1.53 -5.98
C THR A 151 -5.32 3.02 -5.67
N GLY A 152 -4.31 3.85 -5.90
CA GLY A 152 -4.36 5.29 -5.72
C GLY A 152 -3.49 5.72 -4.57
N ALA A 153 -2.21 5.87 -4.85
CA ALA A 153 -1.25 6.45 -3.94
C ALA A 153 -0.06 7.08 -4.67
N VAL A 154 0.61 7.99 -3.98
CA VAL A 154 2.00 8.36 -4.27
C VAL A 154 2.88 7.88 -3.12
N SER A 155 4.02 7.28 -3.43
CA SER A 155 4.96 6.77 -2.42
C SER A 155 6.37 7.21 -2.75
N PHE A 156 7.18 7.43 -1.73
CA PHE A 156 8.57 7.83 -1.91
C PHE A 156 9.41 7.46 -0.69
N HIS A 157 10.71 7.32 -0.93
CA HIS A 157 11.69 7.21 0.14
C HIS A 157 12.08 8.60 0.65
N SER A 158 12.25 8.73 1.97
CA SER A 158 12.76 9.94 2.60
C SER A 158 14.04 9.64 3.38
N PRO A 159 15.12 10.41 3.16
CA PRO A 159 16.39 10.18 3.87
C PRO A 159 16.34 10.60 5.34
N ALA A 160 15.35 11.41 5.74
CA ALA A 160 15.21 11.88 7.11
C ALA A 160 13.73 11.96 7.49
N VAL A 161 13.35 11.10 8.42
CA VAL A 161 12.03 11.10 9.06
C VAL A 161 12.23 11.19 10.57
N SER A 162 11.58 12.14 11.21
CA SER A 162 11.73 12.37 12.65
C SER A 162 10.44 12.84 13.30
N GLY A 163 10.18 12.41 14.53
CA GLY A 163 9.02 12.79 15.32
C GLY A 163 8.23 11.59 15.83
N THR A 164 6.96 11.84 16.13
CA THR A 164 6.04 10.85 16.71
C THR A 164 4.98 10.45 15.69
N PHE A 165 4.81 9.16 15.45
CA PHE A 165 3.73 8.62 14.63
C PHE A 165 2.79 7.75 15.46
N VAL A 166 1.50 8.08 15.47
CA VAL A 166 0.49 7.31 16.20
C VAL A 166 -0.33 6.47 15.23
N ALA A 167 -0.12 5.16 15.27
CA ALA A 167 -0.85 4.18 14.50
C ALA A 167 -2.08 3.70 15.29
N ASP A 168 -3.21 4.39 15.08
CA ASP A 168 -4.49 3.99 15.64
C ASP A 168 -5.38 3.27 14.63
N ARG A 169 -5.05 3.25 13.32
CA ARG A 169 -5.88 2.63 12.27
C ARG A 169 -5.36 1.27 11.81
N ILE A 170 -4.10 1.18 11.38
CA ILE A 170 -3.50 -0.04 10.82
C ILE A 170 -2.15 -0.29 11.47
N VAL A 171 -1.93 -1.55 11.85
CA VAL A 171 -0.62 -2.16 12.02
C VAL A 171 -0.67 -3.53 11.33
N SER A 172 0.14 -3.71 10.30
CA SER A 172 0.20 -4.95 9.52
C SER A 172 1.60 -5.14 8.95
N GLY A 173 2.09 -6.37 8.90
CA GLY A 173 3.45 -6.68 8.48
C GLY A 173 3.72 -8.18 8.48
N THR A 174 4.97 -8.56 8.19
CA THR A 174 5.39 -9.96 8.07
C THR A 174 5.14 -10.77 9.34
N HIS A 175 5.38 -10.17 10.52
CA HIS A 175 5.31 -10.83 11.83
C HIS A 175 4.42 -10.09 12.84
N VAL A 176 3.64 -9.11 12.38
CA VAL A 176 2.82 -8.26 13.26
C VAL A 176 1.53 -7.88 12.55
N GLU A 177 0.39 -8.07 13.22
CA GLU A 177 -0.90 -7.69 12.67
C GLU A 177 -1.88 -7.34 13.80
N ARG A 178 -2.59 -6.21 13.67
CA ARG A 178 -3.63 -5.85 14.65
C ARG A 178 -4.91 -5.39 13.97
N PRO A 179 -6.08 -5.86 14.45
CA PRO A 179 -7.37 -5.37 13.98
C PRO A 179 -7.55 -3.88 14.29
N ASN A 180 -8.12 -3.12 13.32
CA ASN A 180 -8.36 -1.68 13.44
C ASN A 180 -9.10 -1.25 14.73
N ALA A 181 -10.00 -2.11 15.24
CA ALA A 181 -10.80 -1.81 16.42
C ALA A 181 -9.97 -1.82 17.71
N SER A 182 -8.95 -2.68 17.78
CA SER A 182 -8.01 -2.72 18.92
C SER A 182 -7.19 -1.44 18.97
N LEU A 183 -6.64 -1.06 17.82
CA LEU A 183 -5.76 0.10 17.66
C LEU A 183 -6.45 1.43 17.97
N PHE A 184 -7.77 1.54 17.76
CA PHE A 184 -8.50 2.75 18.14
C PHE A 184 -8.48 2.99 19.66
N ARG A 185 -8.53 1.90 20.45
CA ARG A 185 -8.54 1.95 21.92
C ARG A 185 -7.14 1.99 22.50
N ARG A 186 -6.24 1.19 21.93
CA ARG A 186 -4.84 1.03 22.37
C ARG A 186 -3.94 1.29 21.16
N PRO A 187 -3.73 2.57 20.79
CA PRO A 187 -2.92 2.89 19.63
C PRO A 187 -1.45 2.49 19.87
N LEU A 188 -0.71 2.33 18.78
CA LEU A 188 0.73 2.15 18.82
C LEU A 188 1.40 3.49 18.52
N THR A 189 2.20 3.99 19.45
CA THR A 189 3.01 5.19 19.28
C THR A 189 4.43 4.81 18.89
N LEU A 190 4.94 5.41 17.82
CA LEU A 190 6.28 5.19 17.28
C LEU A 190 7.08 6.50 17.39
N THR A 191 8.26 6.43 17.99
CA THR A 191 9.22 7.54 18.00
C THR A 191 10.30 7.28 16.97
N ILE A 192 10.42 8.16 15.97
CA ILE A 192 11.32 8.01 14.83
C ILE A 192 12.36 9.12 14.88
N SER A 193 13.62 8.79 14.59
CA SER A 193 14.70 9.77 14.49
C SER A 193 15.69 9.39 13.40
N GLY A 194 15.85 10.30 12.42
CA GLY A 194 16.78 10.13 11.30
C GLY A 194 16.41 8.96 10.40
N GLY A 195 15.12 8.71 10.19
CA GLY A 195 14.64 7.61 9.35
C GLY A 195 14.69 6.23 10.01
N ARG A 196 14.85 6.15 11.33
CA ARG A 196 14.81 4.89 12.08
C ARG A 196 13.90 4.97 13.29
N LEU A 197 13.17 3.89 13.53
CA LEU A 197 12.41 3.69 14.74
C LEU A 197 13.36 3.60 15.94
N ARG A 198 13.09 4.38 17.00
CA ARG A 198 13.90 4.43 18.23
C ARG A 198 13.17 3.88 19.43
N ASP A 199 11.85 4.06 19.47
CA ASP A 199 11.00 3.57 20.54
C ASP A 199 9.59 3.28 20.01
N HIS A 200 8.90 2.33 20.63
CA HIS A 200 7.52 1.97 20.32
C HIS A 200 6.75 1.57 21.58
N GLN A 201 5.56 2.12 21.74
CA GLN A 201 4.76 1.98 22.97
C GLN A 201 3.27 1.77 22.66
N SER A 202 2.62 0.90 23.42
CA SER A 202 1.17 0.69 23.39
C SER A 202 0.71 0.04 24.69
N ASP A 203 -0.56 0.24 25.04
CA ASP A 203 -1.24 -0.52 26.11
C ASP A 203 -1.53 -1.98 25.69
N ASP A 204 -1.26 -2.34 24.44
CA ASP A 204 -1.31 -3.70 23.93
C ASP A 204 0.08 -4.34 24.03
N GLU A 205 0.40 -4.96 25.17
CA GLU A 205 1.73 -5.54 25.44
C GLU A 205 2.13 -6.61 24.41
N GLU A 206 1.14 -7.35 23.89
CA GLU A 206 1.37 -8.35 22.87
C GLU A 206 1.83 -7.71 21.55
N LEU A 207 1.21 -6.58 21.16
CA LEU A 207 1.63 -5.81 19.98
C LEU A 207 3.06 -5.31 20.12
N VAL A 208 3.41 -4.79 21.29
CA VAL A 208 4.77 -4.29 21.58
C VAL A 208 5.80 -5.42 21.46
N ARG A 209 5.47 -6.62 21.95
CA ARG A 209 6.32 -7.80 21.84
C ARG A 209 6.46 -8.27 20.39
N GLU A 210 5.37 -8.45 19.66
CA GLU A 210 5.42 -8.87 18.25
C GLU A 210 6.19 -7.90 17.37
N LEU A 211 6.00 -6.59 17.58
CA LEU A 211 6.78 -5.59 16.85
C LEU A 211 8.26 -5.66 17.23
N ARG A 212 8.60 -5.92 18.50
CA ARG A 212 9.99 -6.12 18.92
C ARG A 212 10.62 -7.33 18.20
N ASP A 213 9.90 -8.45 18.15
CA ASP A 213 10.37 -9.67 17.47
C ASP A 213 10.51 -9.44 15.96
N HIS A 214 9.58 -8.70 15.35
CA HIS A 214 9.68 -8.26 13.96
C HIS A 214 10.95 -7.42 13.72
N LEU A 215 11.21 -6.42 14.56
CA LEU A 215 12.38 -5.54 14.45
C LEU A 215 13.70 -6.29 14.66
N ALA A 216 13.70 -7.37 15.45
CA ALA A 216 14.88 -8.21 15.66
C ALA A 216 15.17 -9.17 14.50
N SER A 217 14.23 -9.34 13.56
CA SER A 217 14.35 -10.32 12.47
C SER A 217 15.23 -9.86 11.30
N ASP A 218 15.51 -8.56 11.17
CA ASP A 218 16.34 -8.00 10.11
C ASP A 218 17.01 -6.69 10.59
N ALA A 219 18.26 -6.46 10.19
CA ALA A 219 19.05 -5.29 10.62
C ALA A 219 18.50 -3.94 10.13
N ASP A 220 17.68 -3.96 9.07
CA ASP A 220 17.01 -2.79 8.53
C ASP A 220 15.49 -2.79 8.79
N ALA A 221 14.96 -3.70 9.63
CA ALA A 221 13.53 -3.74 9.96
C ALA A 221 12.99 -2.47 10.64
N ASP A 222 13.85 -1.71 11.32
CA ASP A 222 13.55 -0.43 11.98
C ASP A 222 13.69 0.79 11.05
N TYR A 223 14.19 0.59 9.82
CA TYR A 223 14.41 1.65 8.84
C TYR A 223 13.10 2.07 8.17
N VAL A 224 12.88 3.38 8.01
CA VAL A 224 11.77 3.90 7.21
C VAL A 224 12.06 3.64 5.73
N GLY A 225 11.45 2.58 5.20
CA GLY A 225 11.60 2.19 3.80
C GLY A 225 11.01 3.22 2.86
N PHE A 226 9.70 3.48 3.00
CA PHE A 226 9.01 4.54 2.28
C PHE A 226 7.81 5.06 3.06
N VAL A 227 7.33 6.23 2.66
CA VAL A 227 6.03 6.75 3.05
C VAL A 227 5.10 6.73 1.85
N SER A 228 3.79 6.65 2.11
CA SER A 228 2.77 6.60 1.08
C SER A 228 1.59 7.49 1.45
N MET A 229 1.08 8.23 0.46
CA MET A 229 -0.08 9.08 0.59
C MET A 229 -1.16 8.62 -0.37
N SER A 230 -2.34 8.34 0.17
CA SER A 230 -3.47 7.82 -0.60
C SER A 230 -4.15 8.91 -1.44
N THR A 231 -4.45 8.60 -2.69
CA THR A 231 -5.09 9.50 -3.66
C THR A 231 -6.42 8.96 -4.21
N ASN A 232 -6.83 7.76 -3.82
CA ASN A 232 -8.12 7.19 -4.22
C ASN A 232 -9.29 8.04 -3.67
N TYR A 233 -9.92 8.81 -4.55
CA TYR A 233 -10.98 9.77 -4.22
C TYR A 233 -12.32 9.12 -3.81
N LEU A 234 -12.47 7.80 -4.00
CA LEU A 234 -13.64 7.02 -3.57
C LEU A 234 -13.41 6.28 -2.25
N THR A 235 -12.17 6.15 -1.77
CA THR A 235 -11.87 5.55 -0.46
C THR A 235 -12.18 6.52 0.67
N ARG A 236 -13.41 6.43 1.20
CA ARG A 236 -13.93 7.39 2.21
C ARG A 236 -14.16 6.79 3.59
N ASN A 237 -14.36 5.47 3.67
CA ASN A 237 -14.76 4.79 4.90
C ASN A 237 -13.91 3.54 5.12
N GLU A 238 -13.71 3.20 6.39
CA GLU A 238 -13.12 1.93 6.79
C GLU A 238 -14.06 0.79 6.42
N LEU A 239 -13.54 -0.20 5.69
CA LEU A 239 -14.24 -1.42 5.32
C LEU A 239 -13.75 -2.62 6.13
N LYS A 240 -12.75 -2.45 7.01
CA LYS A 240 -12.07 -3.53 7.75
C LYS A 240 -11.39 -4.53 6.81
N VAL A 241 -10.96 -4.03 5.66
CA VAL A 241 -10.15 -4.76 4.67
C VAL A 241 -8.89 -3.95 4.47
N PHE A 242 -7.73 -4.55 4.74
CA PHE A 242 -6.43 -3.86 4.67
C PHE A 242 -6.25 -3.10 3.34
N ALA A 243 -6.51 -3.75 2.21
CA ALA A 243 -6.35 -3.15 0.88
C ALA A 243 -7.16 -1.85 0.69
N ASN A 244 -8.34 -1.75 1.30
CA ASN A 244 -9.13 -0.53 1.29
C ASN A 244 -8.64 0.48 2.33
N ASP A 245 -8.45 0.04 3.57
CA ASP A 245 -8.21 0.94 4.69
C ASP A 245 -6.80 1.57 4.63
N ALA A 246 -5.86 0.88 3.95
CA ALA A 246 -4.54 1.41 3.63
C ALA A 246 -4.58 2.59 2.65
N LEU A 247 -5.69 2.75 1.90
CA LEU A 247 -5.93 3.83 0.95
C LEU A 247 -6.81 4.96 1.51
N LEU A 248 -7.13 4.95 2.81
CA LEU A 248 -7.79 6.10 3.42
C LEU A 248 -6.85 7.32 3.41
N PRO A 249 -7.38 8.55 3.30
CA PRO A 249 -6.54 9.73 3.23
C PRO A 249 -5.71 9.94 4.50
N GLY A 250 -4.43 10.23 4.29
CA GLY A 250 -3.40 10.41 5.31
C GLY A 250 -2.04 9.97 4.79
N LEU A 251 -1.03 10.01 5.66
CA LEU A 251 0.26 9.38 5.44
C LEU A 251 0.30 7.99 6.10
N ARG A 252 0.74 7.00 5.33
CA ARG A 252 1.06 5.65 5.76
C ARG A 252 2.58 5.48 5.77
N LEU A 253 3.10 4.94 6.87
CA LEU A 253 4.51 4.72 7.10
C LEU A 253 4.84 3.24 6.85
N MET A 254 5.94 2.94 6.17
CA MET A 254 6.48 1.59 6.00
C MET A 254 7.86 1.49 6.65
N LEU A 255 8.06 0.50 7.51
CA LEU A 255 9.36 0.09 8.04
C LEU A 255 9.86 -1.18 7.37
N GLY A 256 11.18 -1.32 7.25
CA GLY A 256 11.85 -2.46 6.64
C GLY A 256 11.94 -2.36 5.12
N TYR A 257 11.03 -3.04 4.43
CA TYR A 257 11.00 -3.05 2.97
C TYR A 257 10.81 -1.66 2.36
N SER A 258 11.64 -1.32 1.37
CA SER A 258 11.67 0.02 0.78
C SER A 258 11.29 0.08 -0.70
N ASP A 259 11.04 -1.06 -1.35
CA ASP A 259 10.92 -1.16 -2.81
C ASP A 259 12.09 -0.45 -3.53
N PRO A 260 13.34 -0.91 -3.33
CA PRO A 260 14.53 -0.18 -3.75
C PRO A 260 14.62 0.00 -5.28
N HIS A 261 13.95 -0.86 -6.05
CA HIS A 261 13.88 -0.72 -7.51
C HIS A 261 13.07 0.52 -7.93
N LYS A 262 11.94 0.80 -7.26
CA LYS A 262 11.11 1.96 -7.58
C LYS A 262 11.53 3.21 -6.83
N THR A 263 11.85 3.10 -5.54
CA THR A 263 12.12 4.27 -4.66
C THR A 263 13.58 4.70 -4.65
N LYS A 264 14.50 3.86 -5.16
CA LYS A 264 15.96 4.06 -5.06
C LYS A 264 16.47 4.21 -3.62
N ALA A 265 15.71 3.73 -2.63
CA ALA A 265 16.14 3.75 -1.25
C ALA A 265 17.48 3.01 -1.07
N PRO A 266 18.40 3.51 -0.24
CA PRO A 266 19.73 2.93 -0.09
C PRO A 266 19.75 1.62 0.72
N ARG A 267 18.63 1.30 1.38
CA ARG A 267 18.48 0.14 2.29
C ARG A 267 17.10 -0.46 2.11
N SER A 268 16.99 -1.76 2.35
CA SER A 268 15.73 -2.49 2.37
C SER A 268 15.90 -3.75 3.22
N ALA A 269 14.90 -4.04 4.05
CA ALA A 269 14.77 -5.36 4.68
C ALA A 269 13.99 -6.33 3.78
N SER A 270 14.10 -7.63 4.10
CA SER A 270 13.22 -8.67 3.53
C SER A 270 11.84 -8.74 4.21
N VAL A 271 11.73 -8.12 5.38
CA VAL A 271 10.50 -8.00 6.18
C VAL A 271 9.93 -6.60 6.09
N TRP A 272 8.64 -6.45 6.42
CA TRP A 272 7.98 -5.15 6.41
C TRP A 272 6.94 -5.02 7.51
N ALA A 273 6.73 -3.79 7.97
CA ALA A 273 5.61 -3.41 8.82
C ALA A 273 5.08 -2.02 8.42
N THR A 274 3.77 -1.91 8.26
CA THR A 274 3.09 -0.69 7.85
C THR A 274 2.16 -0.17 8.92
N PHE A 275 2.09 1.16 9.00
CA PHE A 275 1.41 1.90 10.04
C PHE A 275 0.56 3.00 9.43
N HIS A 276 -0.69 3.10 9.87
CA HIS A 276 -1.60 4.16 9.45
C HIS A 276 -2.36 4.71 10.65
N GLY A 277 -2.45 6.04 10.75
CA GLY A 277 -3.28 6.74 11.74
C GLY A 277 -4.55 7.34 11.12
N ARG A 278 -5.47 7.77 11.98
CA ARG A 278 -6.71 8.47 11.63
C ARG A 278 -6.53 9.97 11.68
N LYS A 279 -7.40 10.66 10.93
CA LYS A 279 -7.54 12.12 10.94
C LYS A 279 -6.20 12.85 10.78
N HIS A 280 -5.32 12.30 9.95
CA HIS A 280 -4.08 12.98 9.60
C HIS A 280 -4.40 14.30 8.90
N THR A 281 -3.68 15.35 9.28
CA THR A 281 -3.50 16.54 8.47
C THR A 281 -2.07 16.50 7.92
N VAL A 282 -1.94 16.51 6.61
CA VAL A 282 -0.67 16.41 5.88
C VAL A 282 -0.47 17.67 5.08
N SER A 283 0.70 18.29 5.20
CA SER A 283 1.07 19.48 4.42
C SER A 283 2.52 19.43 3.97
N VAL A 284 2.80 20.02 2.81
CA VAL A 284 4.17 20.21 2.30
C VAL A 284 4.44 21.70 2.22
N ASP A 285 5.50 22.16 2.89
CA ASP A 285 5.89 23.57 2.96
C ASP A 285 4.71 24.52 3.30
N GLY A 286 3.82 24.06 4.19
CA GLY A 286 2.61 24.78 4.63
C GLY A 286 1.37 24.62 3.74
N ARG A 287 1.50 24.06 2.53
CA ARG A 287 0.36 23.77 1.65
C ARG A 287 -0.29 22.45 2.05
N VAL A 288 -1.58 22.49 2.39
CA VAL A 288 -2.31 21.32 2.89
C VAL A 288 -2.72 20.37 1.75
N ILE A 289 -2.47 19.08 1.97
CA ILE A 289 -2.81 17.99 1.04
C ILE A 289 -3.93 17.12 1.57
N VAL A 290 -3.87 16.78 2.85
CA VAL A 290 -4.92 16.06 3.56
C VAL A 290 -5.27 16.88 4.80
N ARG A 291 -6.56 17.06 5.07
CA ARG A 291 -7.07 17.73 6.27
C ARG A 291 -8.01 16.80 7.01
N ASP A 292 -7.66 16.50 8.26
CA ASP A 292 -8.46 15.65 9.16
C ASP A 292 -8.92 14.33 8.52
N GLY A 293 -8.04 13.69 7.74
CA GLY A 293 -8.31 12.42 7.06
C GLY A 293 -9.16 12.56 5.80
N ARG A 294 -9.16 13.72 5.14
CA ARG A 294 -9.78 13.96 3.82
C ARG A 294 -8.80 14.65 2.89
N ILE A 295 -8.72 14.19 1.63
CA ILE A 295 -7.94 14.88 0.60
C ILE A 295 -8.51 16.30 0.43
N ASP A 296 -7.64 17.31 0.46
CA ASP A 296 -8.03 18.71 0.29
C ASP A 296 -8.56 18.92 -1.15
N ALA A 297 -9.66 19.67 -1.28
CA ALA A 297 -10.43 19.75 -2.52
C ALA A 297 -9.63 20.30 -3.72
N GLN A 298 -8.55 21.05 -3.46
CA GLN A 298 -7.67 21.54 -4.51
C GLN A 298 -7.01 20.41 -5.32
N TRP A 299 -6.75 19.25 -4.70
CA TRP A 299 -6.10 18.12 -5.35
C TRP A 299 -7.07 17.31 -6.21
N THR A 300 -8.35 17.32 -5.85
CA THR A 300 -9.44 16.64 -6.57
C THR A 300 -10.25 17.59 -7.44
N GLN A 301 -9.77 18.81 -7.70
CA GLN A 301 -10.48 19.79 -8.52
C GLN A 301 -10.74 19.25 -9.93
N GLY A 302 -11.99 19.34 -10.39
CA GLY A 302 -12.43 18.82 -11.69
C GLY A 302 -12.59 17.30 -11.74
N ILE A 303 -12.63 16.63 -10.58
CA ILE A 303 -12.94 15.20 -10.46
C ILE A 303 -14.31 15.08 -9.80
N LEU A 304 -15.30 14.64 -10.58
CA LEU A 304 -16.60 14.31 -10.05
C LEU A 304 -16.57 12.87 -9.51
N PRO A 305 -17.02 12.62 -8.27
CA PRO A 305 -17.03 11.27 -7.72
C PRO A 305 -18.11 10.35 -8.33
N PHE A 306 -18.95 10.90 -9.22
CA PHE A 306 -20.08 10.26 -9.89
C PHE A 306 -20.20 10.74 -11.32
#